data_AF-A0A8T5N8Y3-F1
#
_entry.id   AF-A0A8T5N8Y3-F1
#
_cell.length_a   1.000
_cell.length_b   1.000
_cell.length_c   1.000
_cell.angle_alpha   90.00
_cell.angle_beta   90.00
_cell.angle_gamma   90.00
#
_symmetry.space_group_name_H-M   'P 1'
#
loop_
_entity.id
_entity.type
_entity.pdbx_description
1 polymer ?
#
loop_
_entity_poly.entity_id
_entity_poly.type
_entity_poly.pdbx_seq_one_letter_code
_entity_poly.pdbx_strand_id
1 'polypeptide(L)'
;FPAQLSGGQQQISSVTQAITLFLGAIAAVSLLVGAVGIANTMFMSVMERTRQIGLLKSLGATDNEVMKLFLIESGLFGVVGGVIGVTTGILISVLISSIGLQMMGPGGTMSTVVSPQLIIFALAFSIIVGVLSGVMPARAAAKMNPVDALRFEQ
;
A
#
# COMPACT_ATOMS: atom_id res chain seq x y z
N PHE A 1 13.65 26.43 39.53
CA PHE A 1 13.15 26.88 38.22
C PHE A 1 13.41 25.94 37.03
N PRO A 2 14.42 25.03 36.97
CA PRO A 2 14.53 24.08 35.84
C PRO A 2 13.58 22.85 35.93
N ALA A 3 13.09 22.48 37.12
CA ALA A 3 12.26 21.29 37.34
C ALA A 3 10.80 21.39 36.82
N GLN A 4 10.28 22.60 36.57
CA GLN A 4 8.93 22.79 36.00
C GLN A 4 8.92 22.70 34.46
N LEU A 5 10.04 22.99 33.80
CA LEU A 5 10.19 22.86 32.35
C LEU A 5 10.29 21.38 31.91
N SER A 6 10.87 20.51 32.75
CA SER A 6 10.97 19.07 32.48
C SER A 6 9.63 18.35 32.58
N GLY A 7 8.74 18.75 33.50
CA GLY A 7 7.40 18.16 33.62
C GLY A 7 6.50 18.46 32.41
N GLY A 8 6.52 19.71 31.93
CA GLY A 8 5.78 20.10 30.72
C GLY A 8 6.31 19.44 29.44
N GLN A 9 7.64 19.35 29.27
CA GLN A 9 8.24 18.66 28.12
C GLN A 9 8.01 17.15 28.14
N GLN A 10 8.03 16.50 29.32
CA GLN A 10 7.70 15.09 29.47
C GLN A 10 6.23 14.81 29.18
N GLN A 11 5.32 15.71 29.55
CA GLN A 11 3.90 15.58 29.25
C GLN A 11 3.61 15.77 27.76
N ILE A 12 4.21 16.77 27.10
CA ILE A 12 4.09 16.97 25.65
C ILE A 12 4.66 15.77 24.89
N SER A 13 5.85 15.28 25.27
CA SER A 13 6.48 14.13 24.60
C SER A 13 5.63 12.86 24.72
N SER A 14 5.06 12.61 25.90
CA SER A 14 4.18 11.46 26.14
C SER A 14 2.91 11.53 25.28
N VAL A 15 2.30 12.72 25.17
CA VAL A 15 1.10 12.92 24.33
C VAL A 15 1.42 12.75 22.85
N THR A 16 2.51 13.33 22.36
CA THR A 16 2.95 13.15 20.97
C THR A 16 3.22 11.68 20.66
N GLN A 17 3.91 10.95 21.55
CA GLN A 17 4.20 9.53 21.36
C GLN A 17 2.91 8.68 21.31
N ALA A 18 1.94 8.97 22.18
CA ALA A 18 0.64 8.30 22.15
C ALA A 18 -0.09 8.52 20.82
N ILE A 19 -0.10 9.76 20.31
CA ILE A 19 -0.69 10.09 19.01
C ILE A 19 0.05 9.38 17.87
N THR A 20 1.39 9.39 17.86
CA THR A 20 2.18 8.69 16.84
C THR A 20 1.87 7.20 16.79
N LEU A 21 1.79 6.54 17.95
CA LEU A 21 1.47 5.12 18.04
C LEU A 21 0.04 4.84 17.55
N PHE A 22 -0.91 5.68 17.94
CA PHE A 22 -2.30 5.56 17.51
C PHE A 22 -2.45 5.72 15.98
N LEU A 23 -1.84 6.74 15.40
CA LEU A 23 -1.83 6.95 13.94
C LEU A 23 -1.10 5.81 13.21
N GLY A 24 -0.01 5.31 13.79
CA GLY A 24 0.70 4.13 13.26
C GLY A 24 -0.17 2.88 13.24
N ALA A 25 -0.98 2.65 14.29
CA ALA A 25 -1.91 1.55 14.34
C ALA A 25 -3.02 1.67 13.27
N ILE A 26 -3.59 2.86 13.09
CA ILE A 26 -4.56 3.12 12.02
C ILE A 26 -3.94 2.87 10.65
N ALA A 27 -2.73 3.39 10.40
CA ALA A 27 -2.02 3.18 9.15
C ALA A 27 -1.78 1.69 8.86
N ALA A 28 -1.42 0.90 9.87
CA ALA A 28 -1.25 -0.55 9.73
C ALA A 28 -2.55 -1.27 9.37
N VAL A 29 -3.68 -0.91 10.01
CA VAL A 29 -4.99 -1.47 9.68
C VAL A 29 -5.43 -1.07 8.27
N SER A 30 -5.28 0.20 7.90
CA SER A 30 -5.59 0.69 6.55
C SER A 30 -4.78 -0.02 5.48
N LEU A 31 -3.50 -0.30 5.76
CA LEU A 31 -2.64 -1.07 4.87
C LEU A 31 -3.16 -2.50 4.68
N LEU A 32 -3.57 -3.17 5.76
CA LEU A 32 -4.17 -4.52 5.69
C LEU A 32 -5.45 -4.52 4.87
N VAL A 33 -6.35 -3.56 5.08
CA VAL A 33 -7.59 -3.44 4.31
C VAL A 33 -7.28 -3.19 2.83
N GLY A 34 -6.30 -2.33 2.52
CA GLY A 34 -5.84 -2.11 1.15
C GLY A 34 -5.27 -3.37 0.50
N ALA A 35 -4.45 -4.13 1.22
CA ALA A 35 -3.89 -5.41 0.78
C ALA A 35 -4.99 -6.43 0.44
N VAL A 36 -6.01 -6.57 1.31
CA VAL A 36 -7.17 -7.43 1.05
C VAL A 36 -7.96 -6.93 -0.17
N GLY A 37 -8.12 -5.62 -0.32
CA GLY A 37 -8.75 -5.02 -1.49
C GLY A 37 -8.04 -5.39 -2.80
N ILE A 38 -6.71 -5.25 -2.84
CA ILE A 38 -5.90 -5.68 -3.99
C ILE A 38 -6.10 -7.17 -4.26
N ALA A 39 -6.04 -8.01 -3.23
CA ALA A 39 -6.25 -9.45 -3.39
C ALA A 39 -7.61 -9.77 -3.99
N ASN A 40 -8.69 -9.13 -3.53
CA ASN A 40 -10.05 -9.32 -4.05
C ASN A 40 -10.17 -8.90 -5.51
N THR A 41 -9.63 -7.74 -5.89
CA THR A 41 -9.60 -7.29 -7.28
C THR A 41 -8.80 -8.25 -8.17
N MET A 42 -7.68 -8.78 -7.66
CA MET A 42 -6.90 -9.78 -8.39
C MET A 42 -7.67 -11.10 -8.55
N PHE A 43 -8.39 -11.57 -7.53
CA PHE A 43 -9.27 -12.74 -7.67
C PHE A 43 -10.34 -12.51 -8.75
N MET A 44 -10.95 -11.33 -8.78
CA MET A 44 -11.92 -10.97 -9.82
C MET A 44 -11.28 -10.99 -11.22
N SER A 45 -10.10 -10.39 -11.38
CA SER A 45 -9.34 -10.41 -12.65
C SER A 45 -9.04 -11.84 -13.12
N VAL A 46 -8.66 -12.74 -12.21
CA VAL A 46 -8.43 -14.15 -12.52
C VAL A 46 -9.71 -14.83 -13.03
N MET A 47 -10.84 -14.57 -12.38
CA MET A 47 -12.13 -15.14 -12.79
C MET A 47 -12.55 -14.66 -14.18
N GLU A 48 -12.44 -13.35 -14.45
CA GLU A 48 -12.76 -12.77 -15.76
C GLU A 48 -11.85 -13.30 -16.88
N ARG A 49 -10.57 -13.55 -16.57
CA ARG A 49 -9.56 -14.01 -17.53
C ARG A 49 -9.37 -15.53 -17.55
N THR A 50 -10.22 -16.30 -16.87
CA THR A 50 -10.16 -17.77 -16.78
C THR A 50 -9.95 -18.45 -18.14
N ARG A 51 -10.76 -18.09 -19.15
CA ARG A 51 -10.64 -18.66 -20.51
C ARG A 51 -9.30 -18.34 -21.16
N GLN A 52 -8.80 -17.11 -21.00
CA GLN A 52 -7.52 -16.69 -21.58
C GLN A 52 -6.36 -17.46 -20.93
N ILE A 53 -6.39 -17.64 -19.60
CA ILE A 53 -5.41 -18.44 -18.86
C ILE A 53 -5.44 -19.90 -19.32
N GLY A 54 -6.64 -20.47 -19.48
CA GLY A 54 -6.83 -21.83 -19.98
C GLY A 54 -6.24 -22.04 -21.38
N LEU A 55 -6.47 -21.08 -22.30
CA LEU A 55 -5.87 -21.09 -23.63
C LEU A 55 -4.33 -20.99 -23.56
N LEU A 56 -3.78 -20.06 -22.77
CA LEU A 56 -2.34 -19.91 -22.56
C LEU A 56 -1.69 -21.21 -22.07
N LYS A 57 -2.28 -21.85 -21.07
CA LYS A 57 -1.79 -23.13 -20.52
C LYS A 57 -1.93 -24.28 -21.52
N SER A 58 -2.98 -24.30 -22.34
CA SER A 58 -3.14 -25.32 -23.40
C SER A 58 -2.09 -25.20 -24.52
N LEU A 59 -1.54 -23.99 -24.71
CA LEU A 59 -0.45 -23.71 -25.65
C LEU A 59 0.95 -23.98 -25.05
N GLY A 60 1.00 -24.51 -23.82
CA GLY A 60 2.24 -24.90 -23.16
C GLY A 60 2.80 -23.89 -22.15
N ALA A 61 2.05 -22.83 -21.80
CA ALA A 61 2.49 -21.92 -20.74
C ALA A 61 2.55 -22.64 -19.39
N THR A 62 3.65 -22.43 -18.67
CA THR A 62 3.91 -23.01 -17.36
C THR A 62 3.17 -22.25 -16.26
N ASP A 63 2.86 -22.94 -15.17
CA ASP A 63 2.27 -22.33 -13.96
C ASP A 63 3.11 -21.14 -13.45
N ASN A 64 4.43 -21.19 -13.62
CA ASN A 64 5.35 -20.13 -13.23
C ASN A 64 5.23 -18.87 -14.10
N GLU A 65 4.94 -19.01 -15.40
CA GLU A 65 4.72 -17.86 -16.29
C GLU A 65 3.41 -17.15 -15.96
N VAL A 66 2.35 -17.92 -15.73
CA VAL A 66 1.05 -17.39 -15.28
C VAL A 66 1.20 -16.71 -13.92
N MET A 67 1.88 -17.35 -12.97
CA MET A 67 2.16 -16.74 -11.65
C MET A 67 2.88 -15.40 -11.80
N LYS A 68 3.97 -15.35 -12.59
CA LYS A 68 4.75 -14.11 -12.77
C LYS A 68 3.91 -13.00 -13.37
N LEU A 69 3.03 -13.30 -14.34
CA LEU A 69 2.13 -12.32 -14.94
C LEU A 69 1.26 -11.65 -13.87
N PHE A 70 0.58 -12.43 -13.04
CA PHE A 70 -0.30 -11.91 -11.99
C PHE A 70 0.48 -11.24 -10.85
N LEU A 71 1.69 -11.71 -10.53
CA LEU A 71 2.55 -11.03 -9.56
C LEU A 71 2.99 -9.65 -10.06
N ILE A 72 3.34 -9.53 -11.34
CA ILE A 72 3.66 -8.23 -11.96
C ILE A 72 2.42 -7.32 -11.94
N GLU A 73 1.24 -7.84 -12.29
CA GLU A 73 -0.01 -7.08 -12.25
C GLU A 73 -0.31 -6.57 -10.82
N SER A 74 -0.17 -7.43 -9.80
CA SER A 74 -0.31 -7.02 -8.39
C SER A 74 0.76 -6.02 -7.94
N GLY A 75 2.00 -6.15 -8.43
CA GLY A 75 3.07 -5.20 -8.20
C GLY A 75 2.75 -3.82 -8.79
N LEU A 76 2.10 -3.76 -9.96
CA LEU A 76 1.64 -2.52 -10.56
C LEU A 76 0.60 -1.80 -9.69
N PHE A 77 -0.32 -2.53 -9.04
CA PHE A 77 -1.21 -1.92 -8.04
C PHE A 77 -0.42 -1.29 -6.88
N GLY A 78 0.64 -1.97 -6.41
CA GLY A 78 1.55 -1.42 -5.40
C GLY A 78 2.30 -0.17 -5.89
N VAL A 79 2.80 -0.16 -7.13
CA VAL A 79 3.46 1.02 -7.72
C VAL A 79 2.49 2.19 -7.81
N VAL A 80 1.31 1.98 -8.38
CA VAL A 80 0.30 3.04 -8.57
C VAL A 80 -0.19 3.55 -7.22
N GLY A 81 -0.52 2.65 -6.30
CA GLY A 81 -0.93 3.01 -4.94
C GLY A 81 0.15 3.76 -4.18
N GLY A 82 1.42 3.35 -4.30
CA GLY A 82 2.56 4.01 -3.70
C GLY A 82 2.79 5.43 -4.26
N VAL A 83 2.72 5.60 -5.57
CA VAL A 83 2.86 6.93 -6.21
C VAL A 83 1.74 7.86 -5.78
N ILE A 84 0.49 7.39 -5.79
CA ILE A 84 -0.67 8.18 -5.35
C ILE A 84 -0.52 8.51 -3.85
N GLY A 85 -0.22 7.53 -3.01
CA GLY A 85 -0.07 7.70 -1.57
C GLY A 85 1.03 8.70 -1.20
N VAL A 86 2.21 8.60 -1.82
CA VAL A 86 3.31 9.55 -1.61
C VAL A 86 2.91 10.95 -2.09
N THR A 87 2.32 11.07 -3.28
CA THR A 87 1.92 12.37 -3.85
C THR A 87 0.90 13.05 -2.96
N THR A 88 -0.17 12.34 -2.58
CA THR A 88 -1.20 12.86 -1.68
C THR A 88 -0.65 13.16 -0.28
N GLY A 89 0.25 12.32 0.24
CA GLY A 89 0.94 12.55 1.52
C GLY A 89 1.75 13.84 1.52
N ILE A 90 2.52 14.09 0.45
CA ILE A 90 3.28 15.34 0.28
C ILE A 90 2.33 16.54 0.15
N LEU A 91 1.26 16.42 -0.64
CA LEU A 91 0.28 17.50 -0.81
C LEU A 91 -0.39 17.87 0.53
N ILE A 92 -0.84 16.88 1.30
CA ILE A 92 -1.43 17.10 2.64
C ILE A 92 -0.40 17.74 3.58
N SER A 93 0.84 17.25 3.55
CA SER A 93 1.94 17.79 4.35
C SER A 93 2.18 19.28 4.07
N VAL A 94 2.23 19.67 2.79
CA VAL A 94 2.39 21.07 2.37
C VAL A 94 1.19 21.93 2.76
N LEU A 95 -0.04 21.41 2.62
CA LEU A 95 -1.27 22.12 3.02
C LEU A 95 -1.34 22.34 4.54
N ILE A 96 -0.93 21.35 5.34
CA ILE A 96 -0.88 21.50 6.80
C ILE A 96 0.18 22.54 7.19
N SER A 97 1.36 22.52 6.54
CA SER A 97 2.39 23.54 6.79
C SER A 97 1.91 24.95 6.45
N SER A 98 1.18 25.15 5.35
CA SER A 98 0.69 26.48 4.96
C SER A 98 -0.41 27.00 5.89
N ILE A 99 -1.34 26.16 6.32
CA ILE A 99 -2.44 26.53 7.23
C ILE A 99 -1.92 26.67 8.68
N GLY A 100 -1.02 25.79 9.11
CA GLY A 100 -0.42 25.82 10.45
C GLY A 100 0.40 27.10 10.72
N LEU A 101 1.08 27.61 9.69
CA LEU A 101 1.76 28.91 9.72
C LEU A 101 0.80 30.09 9.98
N GLN A 102 -0.46 30.01 9.52
CA GLN A 102 -1.47 31.02 9.80
C GLN A 102 -2.08 30.91 11.20
N MET A 103 -2.11 29.71 11.80
CA MET A 103 -2.77 29.45 13.08
C MET A 103 -1.86 29.63 14.31
N MET A 104 -0.54 29.51 14.17
CA MET A 104 0.41 29.52 15.32
C MET A 104 1.15 30.85 15.55
N GLY A 105 0.85 31.91 14.81
CA GLY A 105 1.52 33.21 14.96
C GLY A 105 2.96 33.23 14.42
N PRO A 106 3.62 34.41 14.38
CA PRO A 106 4.94 34.59 13.77
C PRO A 106 6.03 33.91 14.61
N GLY A 107 6.29 32.61 14.34
CA GLY A 107 7.34 31.84 15.01
C GLY A 107 7.16 30.32 15.01
N GLY A 108 5.95 29.81 14.71
CA GLY A 108 5.69 28.37 14.63
C GLY A 108 6.00 27.77 13.26
N THR A 109 7.25 27.43 12.96
CA THR A 109 7.59 26.70 11.73
C THR A 109 7.36 25.20 11.94
N MET A 110 6.21 24.68 11.53
CA MET A 110 6.04 23.24 11.26
C MET A 110 6.83 22.91 9.99
N SER A 111 8.14 22.68 10.15
CA SER A 111 9.02 22.26 9.07
C SER A 111 8.67 20.82 8.70
N THR A 112 7.99 20.65 7.57
CA THR A 112 7.70 19.34 7.00
C THR A 112 8.96 18.78 6.38
N VAL A 113 9.64 17.92 7.14
CA VAL A 113 10.85 17.23 6.69
C VAL A 113 10.45 16.05 5.81
N VAL A 114 10.27 16.32 4.52
CA VAL A 114 10.10 15.26 3.51
C VAL A 114 11.50 14.80 3.09
N SER A 115 11.97 13.70 3.71
CA SER A 115 13.25 13.10 3.31
C SER A 115 13.08 12.22 2.06
N PRO A 116 13.96 12.35 1.05
CA PRO A 116 13.96 11.45 -0.12
C PRO A 116 14.03 9.97 0.27
N GLN A 117 14.69 9.65 1.39
CA GLN A 117 14.80 8.29 1.89
C GLN A 117 13.44 7.71 2.34
N LEU A 118 12.56 8.54 2.92
CA LEU A 118 11.21 8.12 3.33
C LEU A 118 10.32 7.87 2.11
N ILE A 119 10.48 8.65 1.04
CA ILE A 119 9.76 8.45 -0.22
C ILE A 119 10.14 7.11 -0.83
N ILE A 120 11.45 6.84 -0.96
CA ILE A 120 11.94 5.56 -1.52
C ILE A 120 11.45 4.39 -0.67
N PHE A 121 11.53 4.52 0.65
CA PHE A 121 11.03 3.50 1.57
C PHE A 121 9.52 3.26 1.39
N ALA A 122 8.71 4.31 1.32
CA ALA A 122 7.26 4.20 1.14
C ALA A 122 6.89 3.54 -0.20
N LEU A 123 7.57 3.91 -1.29
CA LEU A 123 7.36 3.30 -2.60
C LEU A 123 7.75 1.82 -2.60
N ALA A 124 8.93 1.49 -2.09
CA ALA A 124 9.39 0.10 -2.00
C ALA A 124 8.44 -0.74 -1.13
N PHE A 125 8.01 -0.19 0.00
CA PHE A 125 7.07 -0.85 0.90
C PHE A 125 5.71 -1.10 0.24
N SER A 126 5.19 -0.12 -0.51
CA SER A 126 3.92 -0.29 -1.24
C SER A 126 3.99 -1.37 -2.31
N ILE A 127 5.11 -1.45 -3.05
CA ILE A 127 5.34 -2.53 -4.04
C ILE A 127 5.38 -3.88 -3.35
N ILE A 128 6.10 -4.02 -2.24
CA ILE A 128 6.17 -5.26 -1.46
C ILE A 128 4.77 -5.69 -1.03
N VAL A 129 3.98 -4.77 -0.47
CA VAL A 129 2.61 -5.07 -0.02
C VAL A 129 1.72 -5.47 -1.20
N GLY A 130 1.80 -4.79 -2.33
CA GLY A 130 1.07 -5.13 -3.55
C GLY A 130 1.39 -6.54 -4.05
N VAL A 131 2.68 -6.87 -4.16
CA VAL A 131 3.15 -8.20 -4.57
C VAL A 131 2.70 -9.28 -3.57
N LEU A 132 2.89 -9.06 -2.27
CA LEU A 132 2.50 -10.02 -1.23
C LEU A 132 0.99 -10.30 -1.25
N SER A 133 0.19 -9.28 -1.46
CA SER A 133 -1.27 -9.39 -1.60
C SER A 133 -1.67 -10.22 -2.82
N GLY A 134 -0.92 -10.08 -3.92
CA GLY A 134 -1.13 -10.80 -5.17
C GLY A 134 -0.67 -12.26 -5.17
N VAL A 135 0.14 -12.70 -4.21
CA VAL A 135 0.68 -14.07 -4.21
C VAL A 135 -0.43 -15.11 -4.22
N MET A 136 -1.41 -15.00 -3.31
CA MET A 136 -2.52 -15.96 -3.21
C MET A 136 -3.35 -16.07 -4.51
N PRO A 137 -3.89 -14.97 -5.07
CA PRO A 137 -4.65 -15.03 -6.32
C PRO A 137 -3.79 -15.47 -7.51
N ALA A 138 -2.53 -15.05 -7.59
CA ALA A 138 -1.61 -15.51 -8.63
C ALA A 138 -1.39 -17.04 -8.56
N ARG A 139 -1.32 -17.62 -7.35
CA ARG A 139 -1.25 -19.07 -7.18
C ARG A 139 -2.52 -19.77 -7.65
N ALA A 140 -3.68 -19.18 -7.37
CA ALA A 140 -4.97 -19.71 -7.80
C ALA A 140 -5.07 -19.74 -9.34
N ALA A 141 -4.66 -18.66 -10.01
CA ALA A 141 -4.61 -18.58 -11.46
C ALA A 141 -3.64 -19.60 -12.08
N ALA A 142 -2.43 -19.70 -11.52
CA ALA A 142 -1.40 -20.61 -12.00
C ALA A 142 -1.84 -22.08 -11.93
N LYS A 143 -2.58 -22.48 -10.88
CA LYS A 143 -3.05 -23.85 -10.68
C LYS A 143 -4.36 -24.19 -11.40
N MET A 144 -4.90 -23.28 -12.20
CA MET A 144 -6.14 -23.51 -12.94
C MET A 144 -5.95 -24.60 -14.01
N ASN A 145 -6.88 -25.54 -14.08
CA ASN A 145 -6.85 -26.61 -15.09
C ASN A 145 -7.40 -26.08 -16.44
N PRO A 146 -6.70 -26.34 -17.56
CA PRO A 146 -7.16 -25.90 -18.88
C PRO A 146 -8.52 -26.48 -19.28
N VAL A 147 -8.82 -27.71 -18.83
CA VAL A 147 -10.07 -28.42 -19.14
C VAL A 147 -11.26 -27.78 -18.43
N ASP A 148 -11.07 -27.31 -17.19
CA ASP A 148 -12.10 -26.64 -16.40
C ASP A 148 -12.39 -25.24 -16.95
N ALA A 149 -11.36 -24.55 -17.46
CA ALA A 149 -11.50 -23.23 -18.07
C ALA A 149 -12.32 -23.22 -19.38
N LEU A 150 -12.40 -24.35 -20.10
CA LEU A 150 -13.16 -24.50 -21.35
C LEU A 150 -14.56 -25.09 -21.15
N ARG A 151 -14.82 -25.70 -19.98
CA ARG A 151 -16.11 -26.33 -19.65
C ARG A 151 -17.13 -25.39 -19.02
N PHE A 152 -16.74 -24.17 -18.66
CA PHE A 152 -17.57 -23.19 -17.93
C PHE A 152 -18.76 -22.61 -18.73
N GLU A 153 -19.07 -23.13 -19.92
CA GLU A 153 -20.11 -22.65 -20.85
C GLU A 153 -21.07 -23.76 -21.36
N GLN A 154 -21.14 -24.93 -20.72
CA GLN A 154 -22.26 -25.88 -20.96
C GLN A 154 -23.33 -25.75 -19.88
#